data_AF-A0AAD7FY39-F1
#
_entry.id   AF-A0AAD7FY39-F1
#
_cell.length_a   1.000
_cell.length_b   1.000
_cell.length_c   1.000
_cell.angle_alpha   90.00
_cell.angle_beta   90.00
_cell.angle_gamma   90.00
#
_symmetry.space_group_name_H-M   'P 1'
#
loop_
_entity.id
_entity.type
_entity.pdbx_description
1 polymer ?
#
loop_
_entity_poly.entity_id
_entity_poly.type
_entity_poly.pdbx_seq_one_letter_code
_entity_poly.pdbx_strand_id
1 'polypeptide(L)'
;MSRPQPATAANPEYGDAAVIRSPSPASSVGSVYPPDQTSFSDSETMLDKRAFERKMDVKLDLRRAMKEEEEADVDPLLPRPETFVEERIVSEKILRNLRNRVAELEENELFEQTMLRGSQAGLEEYDIPQDIDKLMRGMMGLSTLATNANANAAKIADGPWNQPSLGGSAIAPQKRPKGKGKSRK
;
A
#
# COMPACT_ATOMS: atom_id res chain seq x y z
N MET A 1 -20.03 38.60 57.69
CA MET A 1 -19.06 37.54 57.34
C MET A 1 -19.76 36.46 56.53
N SER A 2 -19.50 36.34 55.22
CA SER A 2 -19.30 35.08 54.49
C SER A 2 -19.02 35.39 53.01
N ARG A 3 -18.09 34.65 52.42
CA ARG A 3 -17.42 34.92 51.13
C ARG A 3 -18.33 34.84 49.89
N PRO A 4 -17.98 35.56 48.80
CA PRO A 4 -18.51 35.30 47.45
C PRO A 4 -17.88 34.03 46.85
N GLN A 5 -18.67 33.23 46.14
CA GLN A 5 -18.21 32.12 45.30
C GLN A 5 -17.77 32.64 43.92
N PRO A 6 -16.74 32.04 43.30
CA PRO A 6 -16.24 32.46 41.99
C PRO A 6 -17.14 31.98 40.84
N ALA A 7 -17.26 32.84 39.83
CA ALA A 7 -17.90 32.52 38.56
C ALA A 7 -17.14 31.38 37.85
N THR A 8 -17.85 30.31 37.54
CA THR A 8 -17.41 29.32 36.56
C THR A 8 -17.43 29.96 35.18
N ALA A 9 -16.26 30.15 34.59
CA ALA A 9 -16.10 30.48 33.19
C ALA A 9 -16.70 29.35 32.34
N ALA A 10 -17.82 29.63 31.68
CA ALA A 10 -18.35 28.78 30.63
C ALA A 10 -17.46 28.95 29.39
N ASN A 11 -16.84 27.85 28.95
CA ASN A 11 -16.12 27.78 27.67
C ASN A 11 -17.08 28.11 26.52
N PRO A 12 -16.80 29.11 25.67
CA PRO A 12 -17.64 29.45 24.53
C PRO A 12 -17.22 28.67 23.27
N GLU A 13 -17.06 27.34 23.35
CA GLU A 13 -16.62 26.53 22.20
C GLU A 13 -17.68 25.56 21.66
N TYR A 14 -18.87 25.52 22.27
CA TYR A 14 -20.06 24.92 21.65
C TYR A 14 -21.17 25.97 21.59
N GLY A 15 -21.01 26.94 20.69
CA GLY A 15 -22.10 27.80 20.28
C GLY A 15 -23.19 26.96 19.63
N ASP A 16 -24.30 26.78 20.35
CA ASP A 16 -25.68 27.11 19.99
C ASP A 16 -25.97 27.53 18.54
N ALA A 17 -25.50 26.77 17.55
CA ALA A 17 -26.29 26.59 16.35
C ALA A 17 -27.46 25.70 16.79
N ALA A 18 -28.60 26.32 17.12
CA ALA A 18 -29.87 25.62 17.15
C ALA A 18 -30.00 24.94 15.79
N VAL A 19 -29.58 23.67 15.72
CA VAL A 19 -29.75 22.83 14.54
C VAL A 19 -31.25 22.64 14.46
N ILE A 20 -31.91 23.52 13.70
CA ILE A 20 -33.32 23.39 13.32
C ILE A 20 -33.38 22.16 12.44
N ARG A 21 -33.43 20.99 13.06
CA ARG A 21 -33.73 19.74 12.39
C ARG A 21 -35.20 19.84 12.01
N SER A 22 -35.52 19.64 10.74
CA SER A 22 -36.91 19.42 10.33
C SER A 22 -37.51 18.33 11.23
N PRO A 23 -38.75 18.50 11.74
CA PRO A 23 -39.39 17.45 12.52
C PRO A 23 -39.33 16.14 11.72
N SER A 24 -38.90 15.06 12.34
CA SER A 24 -38.94 13.73 11.72
C SER A 24 -40.35 13.52 11.16
N PRO A 25 -40.51 13.02 9.91
CA PRO A 25 -41.82 12.88 9.31
C PRO A 25 -42.73 12.08 10.25
N ALA A 26 -43.90 12.64 10.57
CA ALA A 26 -44.92 12.02 11.43
C ALA A 26 -45.67 10.88 10.69
N SER A 27 -44.96 10.11 9.87
CA SER A 27 -45.53 9.07 9.04
C SER A 27 -44.67 7.82 9.12
N SER A 28 -44.91 7.06 10.19
CA SER A 28 -44.67 5.62 10.19
C SER A 28 -45.82 4.90 10.90
N VAL A 29 -47.05 5.40 10.72
CA VAL A 29 -48.28 4.69 11.08
C VAL A 29 -48.93 4.26 9.77
N GLY A 30 -48.33 3.26 9.12
CA GLY A 30 -48.75 2.83 7.79
C GLY A 30 -47.85 1.78 7.13
N SER A 31 -46.84 1.25 7.82
CA SER A 31 -46.14 0.06 7.33
C SER A 31 -47.14 -1.09 7.33
N VAL A 32 -47.75 -1.35 6.19
CA VAL A 32 -48.46 -2.60 5.92
C VAL A 32 -47.39 -3.68 6.00
N TYR A 33 -47.32 -4.35 7.15
CA TYR A 33 -46.43 -5.49 7.29
C TYR A 33 -46.88 -6.54 6.27
N PRO A 34 -45.96 -7.10 5.48
CA PRO A 34 -46.28 -8.25 4.66
C PRO A 34 -46.81 -9.37 5.57
N PRO A 35 -47.69 -10.24 5.05
CA PRO A 35 -48.14 -11.40 5.81
C PRO A 35 -46.93 -12.16 6.36
N ASP A 36 -47.07 -12.61 7.61
CA ASP A 36 -46.00 -13.30 8.31
C ASP A 36 -45.45 -14.44 7.45
N GLN A 37 -44.14 -14.40 7.22
CA GLN A 37 -43.43 -15.40 6.42
C GLN A 37 -42.85 -16.52 7.30
N THR A 38 -43.15 -16.54 8.61
CA THR A 38 -42.84 -17.69 9.45
C THR A 38 -43.64 -18.89 8.98
N SER A 39 -42.96 -20.00 8.72
CA SER A 39 -43.64 -21.22 8.33
C SER A 39 -44.18 -21.92 9.58
N PHE A 40 -45.30 -22.65 9.47
CA PHE A 40 -45.76 -23.52 10.57
C PHE A 40 -44.70 -24.54 11.01
N SER A 41 -43.74 -24.85 10.13
CA SER A 41 -42.60 -25.72 10.45
C SER A 41 -41.53 -25.05 11.33
N ASP A 42 -41.64 -23.75 11.61
CA ASP A 42 -40.76 -22.99 12.49
C ASP A 42 -41.37 -22.78 13.89
N SER A 43 -42.56 -23.34 14.17
CA SER A 43 -43.17 -23.21 15.49
C SER A 43 -42.43 -24.03 16.55
N GLU A 44 -42.17 -23.43 17.71
CA GLU A 44 -41.52 -24.06 18.87
C GLU A 44 -42.27 -25.31 19.37
N THR A 45 -43.54 -25.47 19.00
CA THR A 45 -44.37 -26.64 19.32
C THR A 45 -44.00 -27.89 18.52
N MET A 46 -43.35 -27.75 17.35
CA MET A 46 -42.98 -28.87 16.48
C MET A 46 -41.49 -29.21 16.49
N LEU A 47 -40.63 -28.26 16.88
CA LEU A 47 -39.19 -28.44 16.93
C LEU A 47 -38.67 -28.29 18.36
N ASP A 48 -37.89 -29.28 18.81
CA ASP A 48 -37.06 -29.09 20.01
C ASP A 48 -36.10 -27.91 19.80
N LYS A 49 -35.78 -27.20 20.87
CA LYS A 49 -34.96 -25.96 20.84
C LYS A 49 -33.66 -26.16 20.08
N ARG A 50 -32.97 -27.29 20.32
CA ARG A 50 -31.71 -27.63 19.65
C ARG A 50 -31.86 -27.92 18.16
N ALA A 51 -33.03 -28.38 17.72
CA ALA A 51 -33.32 -28.60 16.31
C ALA A 51 -33.62 -27.27 15.60
N PHE A 52 -34.35 -26.37 16.26
CA PHE A 52 -34.60 -25.02 15.77
C PHE A 52 -33.29 -24.23 15.60
N GLU A 53 -32.42 -24.22 16.61
CA GLU A 53 -31.12 -23.54 16.56
C GLU A 53 -30.27 -24.04 15.39
N ARG A 54 -30.20 -25.36 15.17
CA ARG A 54 -29.48 -25.95 14.02
C ARG A 54 -30.07 -25.52 12.67
N LYS A 55 -31.40 -25.43 12.56
CA LYS A 55 -32.06 -24.97 11.34
C LYS A 55 -31.73 -23.50 11.06
N MET A 56 -31.70 -22.67 12.10
CA MET A 56 -31.34 -21.26 11.99
C MET A 56 -29.86 -21.07 11.66
N ASP A 57 -28.95 -21.84 12.29
CA ASP A 57 -27.52 -21.83 11.97
C ASP A 57 -27.27 -22.12 10.48
N VAL A 58 -27.99 -23.10 9.91
CA VAL A 58 -27.92 -23.44 8.49
C VAL A 58 -28.54 -22.35 7.62
N LYS A 59 -29.71 -21.82 8.02
CA LYS A 59 -30.40 -20.77 7.25
C LYS A 59 -29.63 -19.46 7.18
N LEU A 60 -28.92 -19.12 8.25
CA LEU A 60 -28.08 -17.94 8.35
C LEU A 60 -26.67 -18.17 7.80
N ASP A 61 -26.33 -19.40 7.42
CA ASP A 61 -25.03 -19.82 6.89
C ASP A 61 -23.84 -19.40 7.79
N LEU A 62 -24.07 -19.27 9.11
CA LEU A 62 -23.11 -18.71 10.08
C LEU A 62 -21.83 -19.55 10.23
N ARG A 63 -21.88 -20.82 9.83
CA ARG A 63 -20.77 -21.78 9.94
C ARG A 63 -20.05 -22.03 8.62
N ARG A 64 -20.48 -21.37 7.54
CA ARG A 64 -19.84 -21.49 6.25
C ARG A 64 -18.61 -20.59 6.24
N ALA A 65 -17.47 -21.17 5.88
CA ALA A 65 -16.24 -20.42 5.71
C ALA A 65 -16.45 -19.32 4.66
N MET A 66 -15.89 -18.14 4.93
CA MET A 66 -15.87 -17.09 3.93
C MET A 66 -14.96 -17.50 2.77
N LYS A 67 -15.18 -16.96 1.56
CA LYS A 67 -14.34 -17.26 0.40
C LYS A 67 -12.85 -17.03 0.66
N GLU A 68 -12.53 -15.99 1.44
CA GLU A 68 -11.15 -15.68 1.84
C GLU A 68 -10.57 -16.74 2.80
N GLU A 69 -11.39 -17.27 3.72
CA GLU A 69 -10.99 -18.36 4.61
C GLU A 69 -10.79 -19.65 3.82
N GLU A 70 -11.68 -19.96 2.87
CA GLU A 70 -11.53 -21.11 1.96
C GLU A 70 -10.23 -21.01 1.14
N GLU A 71 -9.86 -19.81 0.68
CA GLU A 71 -8.60 -19.57 -0.05
C GLU A 71 -7.37 -19.68 0.86
N ALA A 72 -7.47 -19.28 2.13
CA ALA A 72 -6.40 -19.40 3.11
C ALA A 72 -6.19 -20.84 3.61
N ASP A 73 -7.24 -21.65 3.64
CA ASP A 73 -7.19 -23.08 3.95
C ASP A 73 -6.59 -23.92 2.81
N VAL A 74 -6.45 -23.36 1.60
CA VAL A 74 -5.71 -24.01 0.52
C VAL A 74 -4.24 -24.08 0.92
N ASP A 75 -3.76 -25.31 1.14
CA ASP A 75 -2.38 -25.57 1.50
C ASP A 75 -1.43 -24.88 0.49
N PRO A 76 -0.58 -23.93 0.92
CA PRO A 76 0.33 -23.21 0.04
C PRO A 76 1.46 -24.11 -0.50
N LEU A 77 1.51 -25.39 -0.12
CA LEU A 77 2.49 -26.32 -0.63
C LEU A 77 2.47 -26.36 -2.16
N LEU A 78 3.61 -25.97 -2.74
CA LEU A 78 3.87 -26.15 -4.16
C LEU A 78 3.67 -27.62 -4.51
N PRO A 79 3.06 -27.94 -5.66
CA PRO A 79 2.88 -29.31 -6.09
C PRO A 79 4.25 -29.99 -6.10
N ARG A 80 4.33 -31.16 -5.46
CA ARG A 80 5.58 -31.91 -5.36
C ARG A 80 6.01 -32.33 -6.77
N PRO A 81 7.20 -31.94 -7.24
CA PRO A 81 7.67 -32.34 -8.57
C PRO A 81 7.85 -33.86 -8.62
N GLU A 82 7.35 -34.49 -9.68
CA GLU A 82 7.47 -35.94 -9.89
C GLU A 82 8.79 -36.28 -10.60
N THR A 83 9.31 -35.34 -11.38
CA THR A 83 10.54 -35.52 -12.16
C THR A 83 11.66 -34.57 -11.72
N PHE A 84 12.91 -35.04 -11.85
CA PHE A 84 14.10 -34.25 -11.55
C PHE A 84 14.21 -32.96 -12.39
N VAL A 85 13.70 -32.99 -13.63
CA VAL A 85 13.72 -31.82 -14.52
C VAL A 85 12.75 -30.75 -14.01
N GLU A 86 11.55 -31.15 -13.59
CA GLU A 86 10.57 -30.24 -13.00
C GLU A 86 11.08 -29.65 -11.67
N GLU A 87 11.71 -30.47 -10.83
CA GLU A 87 12.32 -30.01 -9.58
C GLU A 87 13.36 -28.92 -9.83
N ARG A 88 14.22 -29.09 -10.84
CA ARG A 88 15.19 -28.07 -11.24
C ARG A 88 14.52 -26.78 -11.72
N ILE A 89 13.48 -26.89 -12.53
CA ILE A 89 12.75 -25.71 -13.04
C ILE A 89 12.07 -24.96 -11.88
N VAL A 90 11.42 -25.68 -10.97
CA VAL A 90 10.74 -25.11 -9.80
C VAL A 90 11.76 -24.43 -8.88
N SER A 91 12.87 -25.08 -8.56
CA SER A 91 13.93 -24.50 -7.73
C SER A 91 14.57 -23.26 -8.37
N GLU A 92 14.85 -23.27 -9.67
CA GLU A 92 15.36 -22.09 -10.38
C GLU A 92 14.35 -20.93 -10.35
N LYS A 93 13.05 -21.22 -10.49
CA LYS A 93 11.97 -20.23 -10.40
C LYS A 93 11.88 -19.63 -9.00
N ILE A 94 11.94 -20.47 -7.95
CA ILE A 94 11.92 -20.03 -6.55
C ILE A 94 13.12 -19.11 -6.28
N LEU A 95 14.34 -19.53 -6.65
CA LEU A 95 15.54 -18.74 -6.43
C LEU A 95 15.51 -17.40 -7.17
N ARG A 96 14.97 -17.37 -8.39
CA ARG A 96 14.79 -16.12 -9.14
C ARG A 96 13.82 -15.18 -8.43
N ASN A 97 12.66 -15.69 -7.99
CA ASN A 97 11.68 -14.89 -7.27
C ASN A 97 12.24 -14.34 -5.95
N LEU A 98 12.98 -15.17 -5.20
CA LEU A 98 13.64 -14.74 -3.97
C LEU A 98 14.66 -13.62 -4.24
N ARG A 99 15.51 -13.77 -5.25
CA ARG A 99 16.47 -12.71 -5.63
C ARG A 99 15.78 -11.41 -6.01
N ASN A 100 14.70 -11.48 -6.79
CA ASN A 100 13.92 -10.31 -7.16
C ASN A 100 13.32 -9.63 -5.92
N ARG A 101 12.78 -10.41 -4.98
CA ARG A 101 12.18 -9.86 -3.78
C ARG A 101 13.21 -9.24 -2.84
N VAL A 102 14.40 -9.81 -2.74
CA VAL A 102 15.52 -9.22 -2.00
C VAL A 102 15.94 -7.89 -2.64
N ALA A 103 16.10 -7.85 -3.97
CA ALA A 103 16.46 -6.61 -4.67
C ALA A 103 15.42 -5.49 -4.46
N GLU A 104 14.13 -5.84 -4.47
CA GLU A 104 13.05 -4.88 -4.19
C GLU A 104 13.11 -4.36 -2.73
N LEU A 105 13.43 -5.23 -1.76
CA LEU A 105 13.61 -4.80 -0.37
C LEU A 105 14.82 -3.88 -0.19
N GLU A 106 15.93 -4.18 -0.87
CA GLU A 106 17.12 -3.33 -0.88
C GLU A 106 16.82 -1.96 -1.52
N GLU A 107 16.04 -1.92 -2.60
CA GLU A 107 15.59 -0.67 -3.22
C GLU A 107 14.68 0.15 -2.29
N ASN A 108 13.74 -0.51 -1.60
CA ASN A 108 12.86 0.14 -0.63
C ASN A 108 13.65 0.69 0.57
N GLU A 109 14.63 -0.06 1.08
CA GLU A 109 15.51 0.41 2.17
C GLU A 109 16.32 1.63 1.74
N LEU A 110 16.89 1.60 0.53
CA LEU A 110 17.60 2.75 -0.04
C LEU A 110 16.68 3.96 -0.24
N PHE A 111 15.45 3.73 -0.69
CA PHE A 111 14.44 4.77 -0.86
C PHE A 111 14.08 5.40 0.49
N GLU A 112 13.78 4.60 1.51
CA GLU A 112 13.47 5.09 2.86
C GLU A 112 14.64 5.86 3.47
N GLN A 113 15.87 5.35 3.32
CA GLN A 113 17.08 6.04 3.79
C GLN A 113 17.26 7.39 3.07
N THR A 114 17.03 7.44 1.76
CA THR A 114 17.13 8.66 0.96
C THR A 114 16.02 9.65 1.33
N MET A 115 14.81 9.17 1.58
CA MET A 115 13.67 9.99 2.02
C MET A 115 13.93 10.62 3.40
N LEU A 116 14.43 9.82 4.35
CA LEU A 116 14.80 10.31 5.69
C LEU A 116 15.95 11.32 5.63
N ARG A 117 16.97 11.06 4.79
CA ARG A 117 18.09 11.99 4.59
C ARG A 117 17.65 13.29 3.89
N GLY A 118 16.79 13.19 2.88
CA GLY A 118 16.23 14.35 2.17
C GLY A 118 15.40 15.25 3.09
N SER A 119 14.68 14.66 4.07
CA SER A 119 13.96 15.42 5.09
C SER A 119 14.88 16.22 6.03
N GLN A 120 16.16 15.88 6.14
CA GLN A 120 17.15 16.64 6.93
C GLN A 120 17.89 17.71 6.11
N ALA A 121 17.73 17.75 4.78
CA ALA A 121 18.36 18.77 3.95
C ALA A 121 17.87 20.20 4.26
N GLY A 122 16.73 20.36 4.93
CA GLY A 122 16.24 21.65 5.45
C GLY A 122 16.65 21.98 6.89
N LEU A 123 17.35 21.05 7.57
CA LEU A 123 17.79 21.17 8.97
C LEU A 123 19.31 21.19 9.11
N GLU A 124 20.08 21.05 8.02
CA GLU A 124 21.49 21.44 8.05
C GLU A 124 21.55 22.92 8.38
N GLU A 125 21.86 23.19 9.64
CA GLU A 125 22.20 24.49 10.18
C GLU A 125 23.34 25.00 9.32
N TYR A 126 23.02 25.93 8.42
CA TYR A 126 24.04 26.58 7.62
C TYR A 126 24.91 27.32 8.62
N ASP A 127 26.10 26.78 8.91
CA ASP A 127 27.10 27.46 9.72
C ASP A 127 27.44 28.75 8.98
N ILE A 128 26.75 29.85 9.31
CA ILE A 128 27.00 31.15 8.73
C ILE A 128 28.44 31.48 9.12
N PRO A 129 29.39 31.51 8.17
CA PRO A 129 30.76 31.83 8.51
C PRO A 129 30.75 33.26 9.04
N GLN A 130 31.15 33.45 10.30
CA GLN A 130 31.27 34.78 10.92
C GLN A 130 32.36 35.66 10.26
N ASP A 131 33.04 35.11 9.26
CA ASP A 131 34.15 35.71 8.55
C ASP A 131 33.77 35.87 7.07
N ILE A 132 33.51 37.11 6.67
CA ILE A 132 33.05 37.48 5.32
C ILE A 132 34.09 37.06 4.27
N ASP A 133 35.37 37.06 4.62
CA ASP A 133 36.45 36.66 3.70
C ASP A 133 36.40 35.17 3.36
N LYS A 134 35.96 34.32 4.30
CA LYS A 134 35.76 32.88 4.06
C LYS A 134 34.54 32.63 3.18
N LEU A 135 33.47 33.41 3.35
CA LEU A 135 32.30 33.35 2.48
C LEU A 135 32.66 33.77 1.05
N MET A 136 33.36 34.89 0.89
CA MET A 136 33.80 35.40 -0.41
C MET A 136 34.76 34.43 -1.10
N ARG A 137 35.69 33.81 -0.36
CA ARG A 137 36.58 32.77 -0.89
C ARG A 137 35.81 31.50 -1.31
N GLY A 138 34.78 31.12 -0.56
CA GLY A 138 33.89 29.99 -0.91
C GLY A 138 33.11 30.25 -2.20
N MET A 139 32.57 31.45 -2.37
CA MET A 139 31.81 31.84 -3.57
C MET A 139 32.70 32.09 -4.79
N MET A 140 33.94 32.55 -4.60
CA MET A 140 34.92 32.72 -5.70
C MET A 140 35.70 31.43 -6.03
N GLY A 141 35.55 30.36 -5.24
CA GLY A 141 36.41 29.17 -5.30
C GLY A 141 35.91 27.98 -6.14
N LEU A 142 34.64 27.95 -6.55
CA LEU A 142 34.11 26.79 -7.30
C LEU A 142 34.60 26.69 -8.75
N SER A 143 35.30 27.71 -9.29
CA SER A 143 35.73 27.70 -10.69
C SER A 143 37.23 27.45 -10.92
N THR A 144 38.09 27.39 -9.90
CA THR A 144 39.55 27.28 -10.11
C THR A 144 40.26 26.19 -9.32
N LEU A 145 39.57 25.45 -8.44
CA LEU A 145 40.16 24.30 -7.71
C LEU A 145 39.84 22.93 -8.31
N ALA A 146 39.23 22.86 -9.49
CA ALA A 146 38.91 21.59 -10.17
C ALA A 146 40.11 20.95 -10.91
N THR A 147 41.34 21.45 -10.75
CA THR A 147 42.51 20.88 -11.44
C THR A 147 43.46 20.08 -10.55
N ASN A 148 43.39 20.16 -9.21
CA ASN A 148 44.45 19.59 -8.36
C ASN A 148 44.00 18.78 -7.13
N ALA A 149 42.76 18.30 -7.07
CA ALA A 149 42.36 17.39 -6.00
C ALA A 149 41.57 16.19 -6.55
N ASN A 150 42.26 15.04 -6.57
CA ASN A 150 41.70 13.70 -6.40
C ASN A 150 40.87 13.15 -7.58
N ALA A 151 41.55 12.41 -8.47
CA ALA A 151 41.01 11.66 -9.60
C ALA A 151 39.94 10.58 -9.26
N ASN A 152 39.47 10.51 -8.02
CA ASN A 152 38.43 9.58 -7.57
C ASN A 152 37.06 10.23 -7.30
N ALA A 153 36.98 11.56 -7.17
CA ALA A 153 35.70 12.25 -6.94
C ALA A 153 34.89 12.49 -8.23
N ALA A 154 35.58 12.57 -9.38
CA ALA A 154 34.93 12.78 -10.68
C ALA A 154 34.03 11.61 -11.12
N LYS A 155 34.18 10.41 -10.53
CA LYS A 155 33.35 9.24 -10.87
C LYS A 155 32.00 9.21 -10.14
N ILE A 156 31.81 10.02 -9.10
CA ILE A 156 30.58 10.00 -8.28
C ILE A 156 29.52 10.99 -8.83
N ALA A 157 29.95 11.98 -9.64
CA ALA A 157 29.07 12.97 -10.25
C ALA A 157 28.51 12.56 -11.63
N ASP A 158 28.88 11.39 -12.15
CA ASP A 158 28.35 10.82 -13.39
C ASP A 158 27.06 10.02 -13.11
N GLY A 159 26.05 10.72 -12.62
CA GLY A 159 24.68 10.19 -12.57
C GLY A 159 24.12 9.98 -13.98
N PRO A 160 23.11 9.09 -14.16
CA PRO A 160 22.55 8.73 -15.47
C PRO A 160 21.91 9.91 -16.23
N TRP A 161 21.74 11.05 -15.57
CA TRP A 161 21.13 12.27 -16.11
C TRP A 161 22.10 13.18 -16.88
N ASN A 162 23.42 12.95 -16.78
CA ASN A 162 24.45 13.77 -17.42
C ASN A 162 24.89 13.26 -18.80
N GLN A 163 24.17 12.33 -19.41
CA GLN A 163 24.44 11.94 -20.79
C GLN A 163 23.67 12.86 -21.76
N PRO A 164 24.34 13.74 -22.52
CA PRO A 164 23.69 14.38 -23.65
C PRO A 164 23.28 13.27 -24.63
N SER A 165 21.97 13.20 -24.88
CA SER A 165 21.35 12.26 -25.82
C SER A 165 22.01 12.41 -27.19
N LEU A 166 23.00 11.57 -27.48
CA LEU A 166 23.48 11.35 -28.83
C LEU A 166 22.37 10.62 -29.57
N GLY A 167 21.72 11.39 -30.43
CA GLY A 167 20.64 10.94 -31.27
C GLY A 167 21.02 9.74 -32.14
N GLY A 168 19.98 9.01 -32.49
CA GLY A 168 19.82 8.31 -33.76
C GLY A 168 21.01 7.49 -34.25
N SER A 169 21.03 6.21 -33.89
CA SER A 169 21.58 5.20 -34.79
C SER A 169 20.51 4.14 -35.07
N ALA A 170 20.13 4.09 -36.34
CA ALA A 170 19.28 3.09 -36.95
C ALA A 170 19.92 1.68 -36.89
N ILE A 171 19.21 0.69 -37.46
CA ILE A 171 19.58 -0.73 -37.73
C ILE A 171 18.97 -1.67 -36.67
N ALA A 172 18.08 -2.64 -36.94
CA ALA A 172 17.58 -3.28 -38.16
C ALA A 172 16.25 -4.03 -37.89
N PRO A 173 15.41 -4.30 -38.90
CA PRO A 173 14.23 -5.14 -38.75
C PRO A 173 14.59 -6.63 -38.59
N GLN A 174 14.16 -7.24 -37.49
CA GLN A 174 14.23 -8.69 -37.28
C GLN A 174 13.32 -9.42 -38.30
N LYS A 175 13.93 -10.34 -39.05
CA LYS A 175 13.24 -11.26 -39.96
C LYS A 175 12.32 -12.21 -39.17
N ARG A 176 11.03 -12.18 -39.49
CA ARG A 176 10.03 -13.18 -39.05
C ARG A 176 10.35 -14.56 -39.63
N PRO A 177 10.35 -15.65 -38.84
CA PRO A 177 10.38 -17.00 -39.40
C PRO A 177 9.02 -17.37 -40.01
N LYS A 178 9.04 -17.83 -41.26
CA LYS A 178 7.88 -18.43 -41.95
C LYS A 178 7.64 -19.85 -41.41
N GLY A 179 6.64 -20.00 -40.55
CA GLY A 179 6.06 -21.31 -40.22
C GLY A 179 5.15 -21.79 -41.36
N LYS A 180 5.60 -22.79 -42.11
CA LYS A 180 4.83 -23.47 -43.17
C LYS A 180 3.71 -24.29 -42.54
N GLY A 181 2.47 -24.03 -42.96
CA GLY A 181 1.35 -24.94 -42.75
C GLY A 181 1.64 -26.29 -43.41
N LYS A 182 1.54 -27.37 -42.64
CA LYS A 182 1.37 -28.73 -43.15
C LYS A 182 -0.09 -29.13 -42.95
N SER A 183 -0.84 -28.98 -44.03
CA SER A 183 -2.05 -29.76 -44.29
C SER A 183 -1.63 -31.18 -44.72
N ARG A 184 -2.28 -32.19 -44.17
CA ARG A 184 -2.50 -33.56 -44.69
C ARG A 184 -3.27 -34.32 -43.59
N LYS A 185 -4.57 -34.51 -43.78
CA LYS A 185 -5.26 -35.60 -44.51
C LYS A 185 -5.62 -36.71 -43.54
#